data_AF-A0A382ID61-F1
#
_entry.id   AF-A0A382ID61-F1
#
_cell.length_a   1.000
_cell.length_b   1.000
_cell.length_c   1.000
_cell.angle_alpha   90.00
_cell.angle_beta   90.00
_cell.angle_gamma   90.00
#
_symmetry.space_group_name_H-M   'P 1'
#
loop_
_entity.id
_entity.type
_entity.pdbx_description
1 polymer ?
#
loop_
_entity_poly.entity_id
_entity_poly.type
_entity_poly.pdbx_seq_one_letter_code
_entity_poly.pdbx_strand_id
1 'polypeptide(L)'
;SGIRRIVALRGDLPPGVEKTEMYASDLVALLKDVADFDISVAAYPEKHPEAPNAQFDLLNLKRKAEAGATEAITQFFFDTSVYLRFRDRAAAAGVDLDIVPGILPVTNYQTLVKFAGFTNVHVPGWLHKMFDGLDADDQATRNLIGANIAMDQVKVLAKEGVKHFHFYTLNRSELSYAICHMLGVRSGA
;
A
#
# COMPACT_ATOMS: atom_id res chain seq x y z
N SER A 1 20.77 -13.46 -13.18
CA SER A 1 19.95 -12.25 -13.41
C SER A 1 20.28 -11.10 -12.45
N GLY A 2 20.93 -11.30 -11.29
CA GLY A 2 21.36 -10.19 -10.41
C GLY A 2 20.26 -9.57 -9.53
N ILE A 3 19.03 -10.08 -9.62
CA ILE A 3 17.88 -9.63 -8.83
C ILE A 3 18.05 -10.13 -7.38
N ARG A 4 18.08 -9.19 -6.43
CA ARG A 4 18.23 -9.46 -4.99
C ARG A 4 17.08 -8.97 -4.11
N ARG A 5 16.13 -8.24 -4.70
CA ARG A 5 14.95 -7.70 -4.00
C ARG A 5 13.69 -8.32 -4.58
N ILE A 6 12.84 -8.88 -3.74
CA ILE A 6 11.62 -9.60 -4.13
C ILE A 6 10.45 -9.10 -3.30
N VAL A 7 9.30 -8.87 -3.95
CA VAL A 7 8.04 -8.65 -3.25
C VAL A 7 7.33 -10.00 -3.13
N ALA A 8 7.31 -10.58 -1.93
CA ALA A 8 6.72 -11.88 -1.67
C ALA A 8 5.23 -11.75 -1.33
N LEU A 9 4.39 -12.29 -2.21
CA LEU A 9 2.93 -12.26 -2.09
C LEU A 9 2.38 -13.68 -2.18
N ARG A 10 1.28 -13.95 -1.48
CA ARG A 10 0.49 -15.17 -1.71
C ARG A 10 -0.13 -15.15 -3.13
N GLY A 11 -0.58 -13.97 -3.54
CA GLY A 11 -1.38 -13.77 -4.75
C GLY A 11 -2.88 -13.80 -4.48
N ASP A 12 -3.62 -13.30 -5.46
CA ASP A 12 -5.08 -13.39 -5.50
C ASP A 12 -5.50 -14.81 -5.85
N LEU A 13 -6.57 -15.29 -5.21
CA LEU A 13 -7.12 -16.60 -5.50
C LEU A 13 -7.77 -16.61 -6.90
N PRO A 14 -7.48 -17.61 -7.75
CA PRO A 14 -8.22 -17.80 -8.98
C PRO A 14 -9.71 -18.01 -8.71
N PRO A 15 -10.60 -17.63 -9.64
CA PRO A 15 -12.04 -17.86 -9.49
C PRO A 15 -12.34 -19.33 -9.19
N GLY A 16 -13.11 -19.60 -8.13
CA GLY A 16 -13.50 -20.95 -7.71
C GLY A 16 -12.53 -21.66 -6.76
N VAL A 17 -11.40 -21.03 -6.40
CA VAL A 17 -10.48 -21.56 -5.39
C VAL A 17 -10.73 -20.88 -4.05
N GLU A 18 -11.10 -21.64 -3.02
CA GLU A 18 -11.42 -21.07 -1.71
C GLU A 18 -10.21 -20.93 -0.77
N LYS A 19 -9.19 -21.79 -0.93
CA LYS A 19 -8.01 -21.82 -0.06
C LYS A 19 -6.76 -22.28 -0.80
N THR A 20 -5.62 -21.74 -0.39
CA THR A 20 -4.29 -22.29 -0.71
C THR A 20 -3.69 -22.93 0.52
N GLU A 21 -2.82 -23.93 0.32
CA GLU A 21 -2.04 -24.52 1.41
C GLU A 21 -0.89 -23.60 1.85
N MET A 22 -0.38 -22.77 0.94
CA MET A 22 0.72 -21.83 1.20
C MET A 22 0.22 -20.41 1.44
N TYR A 23 0.82 -19.74 2.42
CA TYR A 23 0.70 -18.32 2.70
C TYR A 23 1.97 -17.57 2.28
N ALA A 24 1.90 -16.25 2.30
CA ALA A 24 3.06 -15.42 1.98
C ALA A 24 4.25 -15.63 2.93
N SER A 25 4.02 -16.01 4.19
CA SER A 25 5.10 -16.35 5.14
C SER A 25 5.91 -17.56 4.68
N ASP A 26 5.25 -18.56 4.08
CA ASP A 26 5.91 -19.78 3.60
C ASP A 26 6.80 -19.46 2.40
N LEU A 27 6.33 -18.56 1.52
CA LEU A 27 7.15 -18.05 0.42
C LEU A 27 8.36 -17.24 0.91
N VAL A 28 8.20 -16.42 1.96
CA VAL A 28 9.32 -15.67 2.56
C VAL A 28 10.39 -16.64 3.08
N ALA A 29 9.99 -17.66 3.84
CA ALA A 29 10.91 -18.67 4.36
C ALA A 29 11.63 -19.42 3.24
N LEU A 30 10.89 -19.87 2.21
CA LEU A 30 11.46 -20.53 1.04
C LEU A 30 12.49 -19.64 0.33
N LEU A 31 12.20 -18.34 0.16
CA LEU A 31 13.12 -17.42 -0.47
C LEU A 31 14.40 -17.23 0.37
N LYS A 32 14.27 -17.12 1.69
CA LYS A 32 15.42 -17.00 2.60
C LYS A 32 16.31 -18.26 2.63
N ASP A 33 15.74 -19.44 2.44
CA ASP A 33 16.51 -20.69 2.29
C ASP A 33 17.33 -20.73 1.00
N VAL A 34 16.88 -20.04 -0.05
CA VAL A 34 17.56 -20.00 -1.36
C VAL A 34 18.73 -19.02 -1.35
N ALA A 35 18.52 -17.82 -0.82
CA ALA A 35 19.57 -16.80 -0.67
C ALA A 35 19.14 -15.70 0.30
N ASP A 36 20.10 -14.87 0.70
CA ASP A 36 19.81 -13.66 1.47
C ASP A 36 19.21 -12.55 0.57
N PHE A 37 17.91 -12.65 0.30
CA PHE A 37 17.14 -11.65 -0.44
C PHE A 37 16.63 -10.53 0.47
N ASP A 38 16.52 -9.32 -0.07
CA ASP A 38 15.68 -8.27 0.50
C ASP A 38 14.22 -8.57 0.14
N ILE A 39 13.38 -8.82 1.14
CA ILE A 39 12.02 -9.28 0.91
C ILE A 39 11.02 -8.26 1.46
N SER A 40 10.23 -7.69 0.55
CA SER A 40 9.07 -6.86 0.89
C SER A 40 7.81 -7.73 0.94
N VAL A 41 6.91 -7.47 1.89
CA VAL A 41 5.61 -8.16 2.00
C VAL A 41 4.45 -7.18 2.04
N ALA A 42 3.24 -7.62 1.69
CA ALA A 42 2.04 -6.77 1.79
C ALA A 42 1.63 -6.52 3.25
N ALA A 43 1.14 -5.32 3.57
CA ALA A 43 0.48 -4.99 4.83
C ALA A 43 -0.91 -4.37 4.56
N TYR A 44 -1.86 -4.54 5.47
CA TYR A 44 -3.24 -4.09 5.28
C TYR A 44 -3.69 -3.24 6.48
N PRO A 45 -3.55 -1.90 6.40
CA PRO A 45 -3.99 -1.00 7.47
C PRO A 45 -5.47 -1.19 7.85
N GLU A 46 -6.30 -1.60 6.87
CA GLU A 46 -7.74 -1.80 7.01
C GLU A 46 -8.16 -3.27 7.04
N LYS A 47 -7.21 -4.18 7.37
CA LYS A 47 -7.40 -5.65 7.40
C LYS A 47 -7.63 -6.25 6.02
N HIS A 48 -6.88 -7.32 5.71
CA HIS A 48 -7.13 -8.14 4.52
C HIS A 48 -8.59 -8.62 4.46
N PRO A 49 -9.27 -8.60 3.29
CA PRO A 49 -10.66 -9.00 3.16
C PRO A 49 -10.95 -10.39 3.77
N GLU A 50 -10.09 -11.36 3.48
CA GLU A 50 -10.23 -12.75 3.95
C GLU A 50 -9.81 -12.96 5.43
N ALA A 51 -9.19 -11.97 6.08
CA ALA A 51 -8.79 -12.14 7.47
C ALA A 51 -10.01 -12.04 8.41
N PRO A 52 -10.13 -12.94 9.41
CA PRO A 52 -11.28 -12.98 10.31
C PRO A 52 -11.41 -11.73 11.18
N ASN A 53 -10.29 -11.09 11.52
CA ASN A 53 -10.25 -9.82 12.26
C ASN A 53 -8.89 -9.12 12.10
N ALA A 54 -8.82 -7.86 12.52
CA ALA A 54 -7.62 -7.04 12.37
C ALA A 54 -6.45 -7.51 13.26
N GLN A 55 -6.70 -8.27 14.33
CA GLN A 55 -5.64 -8.83 15.17
C GLN A 55 -4.98 -10.03 14.49
N PHE A 56 -5.77 -10.90 13.88
CA PHE A 56 -5.27 -12.04 13.11
C PHE A 56 -4.38 -11.57 11.97
N ASP A 57 -4.82 -10.57 11.21
CA ASP A 57 -4.06 -10.05 10.07
C ASP A 57 -2.74 -9.38 10.51
N LEU A 58 -2.75 -8.71 11.67
CA LEU A 58 -1.54 -8.14 12.25
C LEU A 58 -0.55 -9.22 12.70
N LEU A 59 -1.04 -10.29 13.35
CA LEU A 59 -0.19 -11.44 13.69
C LEU A 59 0.35 -12.15 12.44
N ASN A 60 -0.42 -12.16 11.34
CA ASN A 60 0.06 -12.67 10.07
C ASN A 60 1.19 -11.81 9.47
N LEU A 61 1.11 -10.48 9.61
CA LEU A 61 2.25 -9.62 9.28
C LEU A 61 3.48 -9.93 10.13
N LYS A 62 3.29 -10.14 11.45
CA LYS A 62 4.37 -10.54 12.34
C LYS A 62 5.03 -11.86 11.92
N ARG A 63 4.26 -12.88 11.54
CA ARG A 63 4.80 -14.15 11.03
C ARG A 63 5.67 -13.95 9.78
N LYS A 64 5.29 -13.02 8.89
CA LYS A 64 6.11 -12.69 7.70
C LYS A 64 7.40 -11.98 8.08
N ALA A 65 7.38 -11.12 9.10
CA ALA A 65 8.58 -10.52 9.66
C ALA A 65 9.52 -11.60 10.24
N GLU A 66 8.97 -12.49 11.07
CA GLU A 66 9.71 -13.60 11.70
C GLU A 66 10.28 -14.59 10.66
N ALA A 67 9.62 -14.75 9.51
CA ALA A 67 10.13 -15.56 8.40
C ALA A 67 11.29 -14.90 7.63
N GLY A 68 11.57 -13.62 7.87
CA GLY A 68 12.71 -12.90 7.30
C GLY A 68 12.36 -11.79 6.29
N ALA A 69 11.11 -11.32 6.25
CA ALA A 69 10.80 -10.08 5.53
C ALA A 69 11.55 -8.89 6.18
N THR A 70 11.94 -7.91 5.38
CA THR A 70 12.67 -6.72 5.84
C THR A 70 11.86 -5.43 5.69
N GLU A 71 10.82 -5.45 4.86
CA GLU A 71 9.99 -4.30 4.54
C GLU A 71 8.53 -4.75 4.41
N ALA A 72 7.59 -3.90 4.82
CA ALA A 72 6.17 -4.12 4.57
C ALA A 72 5.59 -2.96 3.76
N ILE A 73 5.04 -3.23 2.59
CA ILE A 73 4.37 -2.23 1.76
C ILE A 73 2.88 -2.32 2.01
N THR A 74 2.26 -1.23 2.47
CA THR A 74 0.82 -1.24 2.74
C THR A 74 0.01 -1.22 1.44
N GLN A 75 -1.16 -1.85 1.46
CA GLN A 75 -2.24 -1.51 0.56
C GLN A 75 -2.53 0.00 0.64
N PHE A 76 -3.07 0.59 -0.44
CA PHE A 76 -3.44 1.99 -0.45
C PHE A 76 -4.56 2.29 0.57
N PHE A 77 -4.59 3.53 1.04
CA PHE A 77 -5.57 4.07 1.98
C PHE A 77 -5.78 5.57 1.66
N PHE A 78 -6.89 6.16 2.13
CA PHE A 78 -7.18 7.59 1.91
C PHE A 78 -7.21 8.42 3.19
N ASP A 79 -7.29 7.77 4.35
CA ASP A 79 -7.20 8.42 5.66
C ASP A 79 -5.85 8.13 6.28
N THR A 80 -5.01 9.16 6.47
CA THR A 80 -3.68 9.02 7.08
C THR A 80 -3.75 8.45 8.48
N SER A 81 -4.82 8.72 9.24
CA SER A 81 -5.00 8.22 10.60
C SER A 81 -5.13 6.70 10.65
N VAL A 82 -5.62 6.07 9.57
CA VAL A 82 -5.70 4.61 9.44
C VAL A 82 -4.32 4.01 9.40
N TYR A 83 -3.42 4.56 8.58
CA TYR A 83 -2.03 4.12 8.52
C TYR A 83 -1.30 4.37 9.84
N LEU A 84 -1.46 5.55 10.45
CA LEU A 84 -0.76 5.89 11.70
C LEU A 84 -1.16 4.94 12.84
N ARG A 85 -2.47 4.69 13.02
CA ARG A 85 -2.95 3.71 14.00
C ARG A 85 -2.45 2.30 13.70
N PHE A 86 -2.38 1.91 12.43
CA PHE A 86 -1.85 0.62 12.03
C PHE A 86 -0.36 0.48 12.36
N ARG A 87 0.45 1.49 12.05
CA ARG A 87 1.87 1.55 12.39
C ARG A 87 2.09 1.39 13.89
N ASP A 88 1.33 2.12 14.70
CA ASP A 88 1.45 2.07 16.16
C ASP A 88 1.05 0.70 16.72
N ARG A 89 -0.03 0.09 16.19
CA ARG A 89 -0.44 -1.28 16.55
C ARG A 89 0.60 -2.32 16.15
N ALA A 90 1.24 -2.17 14.99
CA ALA A 90 2.28 -3.08 14.53
C ALA A 90 3.53 -3.01 15.41
N ALA A 91 3.97 -1.81 15.75
CA ALA A 91 5.04 -1.61 16.72
C ALA A 91 4.70 -2.25 18.08
N ALA A 92 3.48 -2.03 18.59
CA ALA A 92 3.03 -2.61 19.86
C ALA A 92 2.96 -4.15 19.84
N ALA A 93 2.76 -4.76 18.66
CA ALA A 93 2.78 -6.22 18.49
C ALA A 93 4.21 -6.80 18.30
N GLY A 94 5.22 -5.95 18.26
CA GLY A 94 6.62 -6.32 18.03
C GLY A 94 6.90 -6.67 16.56
N VAL A 95 6.22 -6.01 15.62
CA VAL A 95 6.58 -6.09 14.19
C VAL A 95 7.72 -5.12 13.92
N ASP A 96 8.93 -5.65 13.77
CA ASP A 96 10.15 -4.89 13.46
C ASP A 96 10.40 -4.83 11.95
N LEU A 97 9.43 -4.25 11.22
CA LEU A 97 9.54 -4.02 9.77
C LEU A 97 9.42 -2.52 9.50
N ASP A 98 10.11 -2.05 8.47
CA ASP A 98 9.81 -0.75 7.90
C ASP A 98 8.47 -0.82 7.15
N ILE A 99 7.44 -0.14 7.68
CA ILE A 99 6.08 -0.15 7.13
C ILE A 99 5.95 1.03 6.17
N VAL A 100 6.18 0.78 4.89
CA VAL A 100 6.14 1.75 3.81
C VAL A 100 4.69 1.96 3.35
N PRO A 101 4.12 3.19 3.44
CA PRO A 101 2.79 3.46 2.94
C PRO A 101 2.72 3.35 1.42
N GLY A 102 1.76 2.56 0.94
CA GLY A 102 1.32 2.55 -0.45
C GLY A 102 0.41 3.73 -0.75
N ILE A 103 0.81 4.60 -1.68
CA ILE A 103 0.07 5.78 -2.11
C ILE A 103 -0.48 5.53 -3.50
N LEU A 104 -1.81 5.69 -3.67
CA LEU A 104 -2.49 5.59 -4.96
C LEU A 104 -2.99 6.97 -5.38
N PRO A 105 -2.32 7.66 -6.32
CA PRO A 105 -2.84 8.89 -6.91
C PRO A 105 -4.11 8.61 -7.72
N VAL A 106 -5.24 9.19 -7.28
CA VAL A 106 -6.56 8.90 -7.87
C VAL A 106 -6.72 9.65 -9.19
N THR A 107 -6.54 8.96 -10.32
CA THR A 107 -6.75 9.53 -11.66
C THR A 107 -8.09 9.14 -12.29
N ASN A 108 -8.66 8.01 -11.86
CA ASN A 108 -9.97 7.53 -12.28
C ASN A 108 -10.76 7.05 -11.06
N TYR A 109 -11.78 7.81 -10.70
CA TYR A 109 -12.60 7.55 -9.53
C TYR A 109 -13.40 6.24 -9.62
N GLN A 110 -13.92 5.91 -10.80
CA GLN A 110 -14.71 4.69 -10.99
C GLN A 110 -13.85 3.43 -10.86
N THR A 111 -12.63 3.48 -11.40
CA THR A 111 -11.65 2.41 -11.20
C THR A 111 -11.26 2.30 -9.72
N LEU A 112 -11.09 3.42 -9.03
CA LEU A 112 -10.82 3.43 -7.61
C LEU A 112 -11.91 2.72 -6.79
N VAL A 113 -13.18 3.09 -7.00
CA VAL A 113 -14.30 2.50 -6.23
C VAL A 113 -14.36 0.99 -6.44
N LYS A 114 -14.07 0.50 -7.64
CA LYS A 114 -13.95 -0.94 -7.92
C LYS A 114 -12.81 -1.58 -7.13
N PHE A 115 -11.61 -0.99 -7.17
CA PHE A 115 -10.45 -1.52 -6.43
C PHE A 115 -10.68 -1.53 -4.92
N ALA A 116 -11.23 -0.46 -4.37
CA ALA A 116 -11.54 -0.36 -2.95
C ALA A 116 -12.53 -1.44 -2.49
N GLY A 117 -13.51 -1.78 -3.34
CA GLY A 117 -14.45 -2.87 -3.09
C GLY A 117 -13.77 -4.25 -3.01
N PHE A 118 -12.73 -4.50 -3.80
CA PHE A 118 -11.97 -5.76 -3.74
C PHE A 118 -11.00 -5.83 -2.56
N THR A 119 -10.48 -4.69 -2.11
CA THR A 119 -9.38 -4.64 -1.13
C THR A 119 -9.82 -4.30 0.29
N ASN A 120 -11.12 -4.11 0.55
CA ASN A 120 -11.67 -3.67 1.84
C ASN A 120 -11.10 -2.31 2.31
N VAL A 121 -10.81 -1.41 1.36
CA VAL A 121 -10.33 -0.05 1.65
C VAL A 121 -11.52 0.89 1.79
N HIS A 122 -11.57 1.65 2.88
CA HIS A 122 -12.59 2.67 3.09
C HIS A 122 -12.33 3.88 2.20
N VAL A 123 -13.33 4.24 1.38
CA VAL A 123 -13.35 5.48 0.61
C VAL A 123 -14.14 6.54 1.39
N PRO A 124 -13.48 7.61 1.90
CA PRO A 124 -14.18 8.62 2.68
C PRO A 124 -15.22 9.37 1.86
N GLY A 125 -16.35 9.74 2.48
CA GLY A 125 -17.44 10.45 1.80
C GLY A 125 -17.04 11.80 1.19
N TRP A 126 -16.00 12.47 1.72
CA TRP A 126 -15.48 13.69 1.10
C TRP A 126 -14.79 13.41 -0.24
N LEU A 127 -14.19 12.22 -0.43
CA LEU A 127 -13.56 11.86 -1.70
C LEU A 127 -14.62 11.68 -2.79
N HIS A 128 -15.74 11.03 -2.47
CA HIS A 128 -16.90 10.94 -3.36
C HIS A 128 -17.33 12.34 -3.82
N LYS A 129 -17.49 13.29 -2.88
CA LYS A 129 -17.94 14.66 -3.19
C LYS A 129 -16.94 15.42 -4.07
N MET A 130 -15.64 15.18 -3.94
CA MET A 130 -14.62 15.85 -4.77
C MET A 130 -14.67 15.39 -6.23
N PHE A 131 -15.10 14.15 -6.49
CA PHE A 131 -15.19 13.60 -7.85
C PHE A 131 -16.63 13.61 -8.42
N ASP A 132 -17.62 14.00 -7.61
CA ASP A 132 -19.02 14.08 -8.02
C ASP A 132 -19.22 15.19 -9.07
N GLY A 133 -20.00 14.89 -10.11
CA GLY A 133 -20.27 15.83 -11.21
C GLY A 133 -19.10 16.11 -12.17
N LEU A 134 -17.94 15.47 -12.02
CA LEU A 134 -16.85 15.60 -12.99
C LEU A 134 -17.14 14.78 -14.25
N ASP A 135 -17.12 15.44 -15.41
CA ASP A 135 -17.32 14.79 -16.69
C ASP A 135 -16.26 13.71 -16.95
N ALA A 136 -16.67 12.64 -17.64
CA ALA A 136 -15.85 11.45 -17.86
C ALA A 136 -14.66 11.68 -18.80
N ASP A 137 -14.60 12.81 -19.50
CA ASP A 137 -13.53 13.29 -20.37
C ASP A 137 -12.66 14.41 -19.75
N ASP A 138 -13.07 15.05 -18.65
CA ASP A 138 -12.23 16.03 -17.94
C ASP A 138 -11.14 15.35 -17.09
N GLN A 139 -10.11 14.84 -17.78
CA GLN A 139 -8.98 14.17 -17.17
C GLN A 139 -8.05 15.17 -16.45
N ALA A 140 -8.00 16.42 -16.92
CA ALA A 140 -7.14 17.45 -16.36
C ALA A 140 -7.56 17.80 -14.93
N THR A 141 -8.84 18.09 -14.71
CA THR A 141 -9.37 18.40 -13.37
C THR A 141 -9.23 17.20 -12.43
N ARG A 142 -9.53 15.99 -12.91
CA ARG A 142 -9.37 14.77 -12.11
C ARG A 142 -7.92 14.52 -11.70
N ASN A 143 -6.96 14.76 -12.59
CA ASN A 143 -5.55 14.67 -12.25
C ASN A 143 -5.14 15.69 -11.20
N LEU A 144 -5.61 16.95 -11.29
CA LEU A 144 -5.31 17.99 -10.31
C LEU A 144 -5.87 17.65 -8.92
N ILE A 145 -7.11 17.16 -8.86
CA ILE A 145 -7.74 16.71 -7.61
C ILE A 145 -6.98 15.54 -7.01
N GLY A 146 -6.70 14.51 -7.82
CA GLY A 146 -5.92 13.34 -7.39
C GLY A 146 -4.52 13.71 -6.90
N ALA A 147 -3.86 14.65 -7.57
CA ALA A 147 -2.57 15.19 -7.15
C ALA A 147 -2.66 15.86 -5.79
N ASN A 148 -3.62 16.78 -5.60
CA ASN A 148 -3.78 17.51 -4.36
C ASN A 148 -4.00 16.57 -3.16
N ILE A 149 -4.87 15.57 -3.32
CA ILE A 149 -5.16 14.58 -2.29
C ILE A 149 -3.91 13.79 -1.91
N ALA A 150 -3.20 13.24 -2.90
CA ALA A 150 -2.01 12.44 -2.65
C ALA A 150 -0.87 13.30 -2.06
N MET A 151 -0.74 14.55 -2.49
CA MET A 151 0.24 15.50 -1.94
C MET A 151 -0.03 15.79 -0.46
N ASP A 152 -1.28 16.06 -0.09
CA ASP A 152 -1.64 16.34 1.30
C ASP A 152 -1.46 15.10 2.19
N GLN A 153 -1.84 13.92 1.69
CA GLN A 153 -1.60 12.65 2.38
C GLN A 153 -0.11 12.44 2.67
N VAL A 154 0.73 12.60 1.64
CA VAL A 154 2.18 12.40 1.74
C VAL A 154 2.84 13.44 2.66
N LYS A 155 2.42 14.71 2.61
CA LYS A 155 2.92 15.75 3.53
C LYS A 155 2.62 15.41 4.98
N VAL A 156 1.41 14.95 5.28
CA VAL A 156 1.03 14.56 6.64
C VAL A 156 1.89 13.39 7.11
N LEU A 157 2.01 12.34 6.29
CA LEU A 157 2.83 11.17 6.62
C LEU A 157 4.30 11.54 6.83
N ALA A 158 4.87 12.41 6.00
CA ALA A 158 6.25 12.88 6.14
C ALA A 158 6.46 13.65 7.45
N LYS A 159 5.51 14.50 7.86
CA LYS A 159 5.54 15.19 9.16
C LYS A 159 5.48 14.22 10.35
N GLU A 160 4.76 13.11 10.19
CA GLU A 160 4.66 12.02 11.18
C GLU A 160 5.86 11.06 11.14
N GLY A 161 6.93 11.41 10.42
CA GLY A 161 8.21 10.70 10.42
C GLY A 161 8.37 9.62 9.35
N VAL A 162 7.41 9.46 8.42
CA VAL A 162 7.56 8.55 7.28
C VAL A 162 8.61 9.06 6.31
N LYS A 163 9.59 8.21 5.97
CA LYS A 163 10.69 8.56 5.06
C LYS A 163 10.64 7.82 3.72
N HIS A 164 9.95 6.69 3.66
CA HIS A 164 9.81 5.87 2.46
C HIS A 164 8.36 5.87 1.99
N PHE A 165 8.15 5.91 0.68
CA PHE A 165 6.82 5.89 0.07
C PHE A 165 6.83 4.93 -1.11
N HIS A 166 5.75 4.16 -1.27
CA HIS A 166 5.54 3.31 -2.43
C HIS A 166 4.39 3.88 -3.26
N PHE A 167 4.62 4.17 -4.54
CA PHE A 167 3.59 4.74 -5.42
C PHE A 167 2.99 3.66 -6.34
N TYR A 168 1.67 3.47 -6.24
CA TYR A 168 0.91 2.71 -7.23
C TYR A 168 0.66 3.59 -8.46
N THR A 169 1.62 3.57 -9.38
CA THR A 169 1.65 4.49 -10.54
C THR A 169 0.59 4.18 -11.60
N LEU A 170 0.12 2.93 -11.67
CA LEU A 170 -0.75 2.43 -12.74
C LEU A 170 -0.22 2.78 -14.15
N ASN A 171 1.10 2.64 -14.33
CA ASN A 171 1.83 2.98 -15.56
C ASN A 171 1.74 4.47 -15.96
N ARG A 172 1.47 5.38 -15.02
CA ARG A 172 1.47 6.84 -15.21
C ARG A 172 2.49 7.51 -14.28
N SER A 173 3.35 8.36 -14.82
CA SER A 173 4.49 8.89 -14.09
C SER A 173 4.26 10.30 -13.54
N GLU A 174 3.40 11.09 -14.17
CA GLU A 174 3.30 12.54 -13.98
C GLU A 174 2.98 12.92 -12.53
N LEU A 175 1.98 12.25 -11.93
CA LEU A 175 1.56 12.52 -10.55
C LEU A 175 2.60 12.07 -9.54
N SER A 176 3.11 10.84 -9.68
CA SER A 176 4.13 10.31 -8.78
C SER A 176 5.41 11.14 -8.83
N TYR A 177 5.82 11.60 -10.02
CA TYR A 177 6.97 12.47 -10.22
C TYR A 177 6.78 13.82 -9.52
N ALA A 178 5.62 14.46 -9.69
CA ALA A 178 5.32 15.73 -9.03
C ALA A 178 5.32 15.60 -7.50
N ILE A 179 4.76 14.51 -6.97
CA ILE A 179 4.76 14.24 -5.52
C ILE A 179 6.19 14.01 -5.00
N CYS A 180 7.01 13.23 -5.71
CA CYS A 180 8.43 13.04 -5.37
C CYS A 180 9.19 14.38 -5.34
N HIS A 181 8.99 15.23 -6.35
CA HIS A 181 9.65 16.53 -6.42
C HIS A 181 9.28 17.45 -5.24
N MET A 182 8.01 17.42 -4.82
CA MET A 182 7.49 18.14 -3.66
C MET A 182 8.09 17.61 -2.35
N LEU A 183 8.30 16.30 -2.24
CA LEU A 183 9.01 15.66 -1.12
C LEU A 183 10.52 15.98 -1.10
N GLY A 184 11.04 16.68 -2.11
CA GLY A 184 12.47 16.97 -2.24
C GLY A 184 13.28 15.88 -2.93
N VAL A 185 12.64 14.79 -3.39
CA VAL A 185 13.28 13.73 -4.18
C VAL A 185 13.34 14.19 -5.64
N ARG A 186 14.51 14.63 -6.07
CA ARG A 186 14.73 15.30 -7.36
C ARG A 186 15.86 14.63 -8.13
N SER A 187 15.89 14.80 -9.44
CA SER A 187 17.02 14.36 -10.25
C SER A 187 18.31 15.07 -9.82
N GLY A 188 19.32 14.29 -9.39
CA GLY A 188 20.64 14.81 -9.00
C GLY A 188 20.74 15.33 -7.56
N ALA A 189 19.72 15.09 -6.72
CA ALA A 189 19.72 15.39 -5.28
C ALA A 189 19.80 14.09 -4.46
#